data_AF-A0A2N2YY53-F1
#
_entry.id   AF-A0A2N2YY53-F1
#
_cell.length_a   1.000
_cell.length_b   1.000
_cell.length_c   1.000
_cell.angle_alpha   90.00
_cell.angle_beta   90.00
_cell.angle_gamma   90.00
#
_symmetry.space_group_name_H-M   'P 1'
#
loop_
_entity.id
_entity.type
_entity.pdbx_description
1 polymer ?
#
loop_
_entity_poly.entity_id
_entity_poly.type
_entity_poly.pdbx_seq_one_letter_code
_entity_poly.pdbx_strand_id
1 'polypeptide(L)'
;MRRFLTVIGIIAFLTLLSTTLANSGYNEKIPYHENDTTTVIDNQNQTAEYSTSDEALKGVRKFINYSGFRNATTGNIVMILVGLFFIFLAIKYDYEPLLLIPIGTGIIIGNIPFFQSNDINLQIGIYQQGSVLNYLYFGVIKGIYPPLIFLGIGAMTDFSSLISNPRLMLLGAAAQLGIFVTFLGALFLGFNLPEAASIGIIGGADGPTAIFLSSKLTNGSIFN
;
A
#
# COMPACT_ATOMS: atom_id res chain seq x y z
N MET A 1 4.97 -32.12 -4.19
CA MET A 1 4.13 -32.11 -2.97
C MET A 1 4.62 -31.13 -1.89
N ARG A 2 5.90 -31.11 -1.49
CA ARG A 2 6.39 -30.19 -0.44
C ARG A 2 6.18 -28.70 -0.75
N ARG A 3 6.40 -28.26 -2.00
CA ARG A 3 6.19 -26.88 -2.45
C ARG A 3 4.71 -26.46 -2.51
N PHE A 4 3.81 -27.43 -2.64
CA PHE A 4 2.37 -27.17 -2.67
C PHE A 4 1.83 -26.97 -1.24
N LEU A 5 2.31 -27.77 -0.29
CA LEU A 5 2.00 -27.59 1.13
C LEU A 5 2.48 -26.23 1.67
N THR A 6 3.64 -25.75 1.23
CA THR A 6 4.15 -24.43 1.66
C THR A 6 3.30 -23.26 1.15
N VAL A 7 2.78 -23.35 -0.07
CA VAL A 7 1.93 -22.29 -0.65
C VAL A 7 0.57 -22.25 0.06
N ILE A 8 -0.03 -23.41 0.32
CA ILE A 8 -1.28 -23.50 1.10
C ILE A 8 -1.08 -23.00 2.53
N GLY A 9 0.05 -23.34 3.15
CA GLY A 9 0.40 -22.86 4.48
C GLY A 9 0.54 -21.33 4.56
N ILE A 10 1.14 -20.71 3.54
CA ILE A 10 1.28 -19.25 3.45
C ILE A 10 -0.09 -18.57 3.27
N ILE A 11 -0.95 -19.12 2.40
CA ILE A 11 -2.30 -18.59 2.16
C ILE A 11 -3.15 -18.70 3.43
N ALA A 12 -3.11 -19.85 4.12
CA ALA A 12 -3.84 -20.05 5.38
C ALA A 12 -3.32 -19.15 6.51
N PHE A 13 -2.02 -18.88 6.56
CA PHE A 13 -1.43 -17.97 7.54
C PHE A 13 -1.85 -16.50 7.27
N LEU A 14 -1.87 -16.08 6.00
CA LEU A 14 -2.29 -14.74 5.61
C LEU A 14 -3.78 -14.47 5.90
N THR A 15 -4.66 -15.44 5.68
CA THR A 15 -6.10 -15.29 5.99
C THR A 15 -6.37 -15.27 7.50
N LEU A 16 -5.62 -16.03 8.29
CA LEU A 16 -5.74 -16.06 9.75
C LEU A 16 -5.16 -14.78 10.39
N LEU A 17 -4.12 -14.21 9.81
CA LEU A 17 -3.58 -12.91 10.21
C LEU A 17 -4.55 -11.76 9.83
N SER A 18 -5.17 -11.83 8.65
CA SER A 18 -6.16 -10.84 8.22
C SER A 18 -7.39 -10.78 9.14
N THR A 19 -7.95 -11.93 9.53
CA THR A 19 -9.16 -12.00 10.39
C THR A 19 -8.90 -11.54 11.82
N THR A 20 -7.69 -11.74 12.34
CA THR A 20 -7.31 -11.27 13.69
C THR A 20 -7.02 -9.76 13.74
N LEU A 21 -6.50 -9.17 12.66
CA LEU A 21 -6.33 -7.71 12.56
C LEU A 21 -7.63 -6.97 12.21
N ALA A 22 -8.52 -7.56 11.41
CA ALA A 22 -9.80 -6.95 11.01
C ALA A 22 -10.76 -6.70 12.19
N ASN A 23 -10.58 -7.43 13.31
CA ASN A 23 -11.46 -7.32 14.48
C ASN A 23 -10.99 -6.29 15.53
N SER A 24 -9.86 -5.60 15.30
CA SER A 24 -9.24 -4.71 16.30
C SER A 24 -9.25 -3.22 15.93
N GLY A 25 -9.86 -2.80 14.82
CA GLY A 25 -9.86 -1.38 14.47
C GLY A 25 -10.97 -1.03 13.50
N TYR A 26 -12.01 -0.36 14.02
CA TYR A 26 -12.75 0.78 13.45
C TYR A 26 -14.08 0.89 14.18
N ASN A 27 -14.03 1.44 15.40
CA ASN A 27 -15.21 1.91 16.12
C ASN A 27 -14.87 3.29 16.70
N GLU A 28 -14.89 4.30 15.84
CA GLU A 28 -15.01 5.69 16.29
C GLU A 28 -16.17 6.32 15.54
N LYS A 29 -17.34 6.31 16.18
CA LYS A 29 -18.49 7.10 15.78
C LYS A 29 -18.11 8.56 16.00
N ILE A 30 -18.06 9.36 14.93
CA ILE A 30 -17.92 10.82 15.05
C ILE A 30 -19.29 11.40 15.46
N PRO A 31 -19.42 12.04 16.64
CA PRO A 31 -20.56 12.90 16.92
C PRO A 31 -20.30 14.27 16.29
N TYR A 32 -21.25 14.73 15.48
CA TYR A 32 -21.37 16.13 15.12
C TYR A 32 -21.53 16.97 16.39
N HIS A 33 -20.72 18.02 16.55
CA HIS A 33 -21.12 19.16 17.38
C HIS A 33 -20.92 20.48 16.65
N GLU A 34 -22.06 21.13 16.48
CA GLU A 34 -22.34 22.46 16.00
C GLU A 34 -21.85 23.52 17.01
N ASN A 35 -21.26 24.58 16.47
CA ASN A 35 -21.12 25.97 16.96
C ASN A 35 -21.34 26.25 18.45
N ASP A 36 -20.35 26.86 19.12
CA ASP A 36 -20.60 28.16 19.76
C ASP A 36 -19.32 28.92 20.14
N THR A 37 -19.37 30.23 19.89
CA THR A 37 -18.35 31.21 20.24
C THR A 37 -18.80 31.90 21.52
N THR A 38 -18.08 31.83 22.65
CA THR A 38 -17.82 32.96 23.58
C THR A 38 -17.17 32.55 24.91
N THR A 39 -16.22 33.40 25.36
CA THR A 39 -15.86 33.73 26.77
C THR A 39 -15.18 32.61 27.60
N VAL A 40 -14.06 32.77 28.31
CA VAL A 40 -13.57 33.85 29.18
C VAL A 40 -12.04 33.77 29.23
N ILE A 41 -11.33 34.89 29.02
CA ILE A 41 -9.91 35.02 29.39
C ILE A 41 -9.90 35.42 30.87
N ASP A 42 -9.71 34.45 31.75
CA ASP A 42 -9.39 34.72 33.15
C ASP A 42 -7.87 34.75 33.32
N ASN A 43 -7.38 35.93 33.69
CA ASN A 43 -6.03 36.13 34.19
C ASN A 43 -5.96 35.60 35.62
N GLN A 44 -5.13 34.59 35.88
CA GLN A 44 -4.51 34.43 37.19
C GLN A 44 -3.03 34.09 37.04
N ASN A 45 -2.20 35.08 37.43
CA ASN A 45 -0.82 34.91 37.83
C ASN A 45 -0.74 33.90 38.99
N GLN A 46 -0.03 32.80 38.77
CA GLN A 46 0.69 32.11 39.85
C GLN A 46 2.14 31.89 39.39
N THR A 47 3.01 32.71 39.96
CA THR A 47 4.45 32.51 40.05
C THR A 47 4.71 31.18 40.76
N ALA A 48 4.94 30.12 39.99
CA ALA A 48 5.58 28.90 40.47
C ALA A 48 7.00 28.90 39.91
N GLU A 49 7.98 28.69 40.79
CA GLU A 49 9.39 28.53 40.47
C GLU A 49 9.54 27.25 39.60
N TYR A 50 9.44 27.42 38.29
CA TYR A 50 9.50 26.33 37.33
C TYR A 50 10.96 25.86 37.21
N SER A 51 11.26 24.74 37.85
CA SER A 51 12.57 24.10 37.76
C SER A 51 12.84 23.73 36.29
N THR A 52 13.99 24.14 35.74
CA THR A 52 14.45 23.78 34.38
C THR A 52 14.39 22.26 34.11
N SER A 53 14.47 21.44 35.17
CA SER A 53 14.29 20.00 35.12
C SER A 53 12.87 19.57 34.70
N ASP A 54 11.81 20.28 35.10
CA ASP A 54 10.43 19.93 34.78
C ASP A 54 10.07 20.23 33.32
N GLU A 55 10.64 21.29 32.75
CA GLU A 55 10.53 21.56 31.31
C GLU A 55 11.32 20.53 30.48
N ALA A 56 12.51 20.14 30.93
CA ALA A 56 13.29 19.07 30.30
C ALA A 56 12.53 17.73 30.34
N LEU A 57 11.91 17.40 31.48
CA LEU A 57 11.09 16.20 31.62
C LEU A 57 9.82 16.25 30.76
N LYS A 58 9.17 17.42 30.63
CA LYS A 58 8.06 17.62 29.69
C LYS A 58 8.52 17.45 28.24
N GLY A 59 9.70 17.97 27.88
CA GLY A 59 10.31 17.83 26.55
C GLY A 59 10.63 16.37 26.20
N VAL A 60 11.23 15.62 27.13
CA VAL A 60 11.51 14.18 26.95
C VAL A 60 10.23 13.36 26.87
N ARG A 61 9.23 13.65 27.72
CA ARG A 61 7.92 12.98 27.64
C ARG A 61 7.21 13.30 26.32
N LYS A 62 7.33 14.54 25.84
CA LYS A 62 6.83 14.97 24.52
C LYS A 62 7.55 14.21 23.40
N PHE A 63 8.87 14.14 23.42
CA PHE A 63 9.67 13.37 22.46
C PHE A 63 9.29 11.88 22.41
N ILE A 64 9.12 11.23 23.57
CA ILE A 64 8.70 9.82 23.64
C ILE A 64 7.28 9.63 23.11
N ASN A 65 6.37 10.59 23.34
CA ASN A 65 5.00 10.54 22.81
C ASN A 65 4.96 10.74 21.28
N TYR A 66 5.80 11.62 20.73
CA TYR A 66 5.93 11.84 19.28
C TYR A 66 6.82 10.81 18.58
N SER A 67 7.52 9.98 19.35
CA SER A 67 8.39 8.96 18.79
C SER A 67 7.58 7.89 18.06
N GLY A 68 7.98 7.59 16.82
CA GLY A 68 7.34 6.57 15.99
C GLY A 68 7.30 5.18 16.63
N PHE A 69 8.21 4.89 17.58
CA PHE A 69 8.22 3.62 18.30
C PHE A 69 6.97 3.38 19.16
N ARG A 70 6.29 4.43 19.63
CA ARG A 70 5.08 4.32 20.44
C ARG A 70 3.79 4.29 19.61
N ASN A 71 3.84 4.83 18.40
CA ASN A 71 2.74 4.76 17.43
C ASN A 71 2.86 3.56 16.48
N ALA A 72 3.87 2.70 16.68
CA ALA A 72 4.08 1.50 15.90
C ALA A 72 2.99 0.47 16.19
N THR A 73 2.08 0.26 15.25
CA THR A 73 1.16 -0.87 15.29
C THR A 73 1.86 -2.15 14.87
N THR A 74 1.35 -3.30 15.32
CA THR A 74 1.86 -4.61 14.89
C THR A 74 1.77 -4.77 13.37
N GLY A 75 0.74 -4.21 12.73
CA GLY A 75 0.58 -4.23 11.27
C GLY A 75 1.72 -3.53 10.53
N ASN A 76 2.15 -2.36 11.02
CA ASN A 76 3.24 -1.60 10.42
C ASN A 76 4.55 -2.40 10.43
N ILE A 77 4.85 -3.07 11.55
CA ILE A 77 6.06 -3.90 11.68
C ILE A 77 6.03 -5.08 10.70
N VAL A 78 4.87 -5.76 10.59
CA VAL A 78 4.70 -6.87 9.64
C VAL A 78 4.93 -6.40 8.20
N MET A 79 4.33 -5.28 7.81
CA MET A 79 4.48 -4.75 6.45
C MET A 79 5.90 -4.30 6.15
N ILE A 80 6.62 -3.72 7.11
CA ILE A 80 8.05 -3.40 6.95
C ILE A 80 8.87 -4.67 6.70
N LEU A 81 8.59 -5.76 7.43
CA LEU A 81 9.25 -7.06 7.21
C LEU A 81 8.95 -7.62 5.81
N VAL A 82 7.71 -7.48 5.32
CA VAL A 82 7.33 -7.87 3.95
C VAL A 82 8.09 -7.02 2.92
N GLY A 83 8.22 -5.71 3.13
CA GLY A 83 8.98 -4.82 2.26
C GLY A 83 10.46 -5.20 2.19
N LEU A 84 11.08 -5.50 3.34
CA LEU A 84 12.45 -6.00 3.40
C LEU A 84 12.60 -7.37 2.72
N PHE A 85 11.60 -8.24 2.86
CA PHE A 85 11.57 -9.53 2.18
C PHE A 85 11.54 -9.36 0.65
N PHE A 86 10.77 -8.41 0.11
CA PHE A 86 10.76 -8.12 -1.32
C PHE A 86 12.08 -7.54 -1.82
N ILE A 87 12.70 -6.62 -1.07
CA ILE A 87 14.03 -6.11 -1.41
C ILE A 87 15.07 -7.25 -1.40
N PHE A 88 15.02 -8.13 -0.40
CA PHE A 88 15.88 -9.30 -0.34
C PHE A 88 15.69 -10.23 -1.54
N LEU A 89 14.44 -10.48 -1.94
CA LEU A 89 14.09 -11.32 -3.08
C LEU A 89 14.61 -10.72 -4.39
N ALA A 90 14.49 -9.40 -4.55
CA ALA A 90 14.98 -8.68 -5.72
C ALA A 90 16.51 -8.70 -5.84
N ILE A 91 17.24 -8.54 -4.73
CA ILE A 91 18.72 -8.47 -4.73
C ILE A 91 19.35 -9.86 -4.81
N LYS A 92 18.85 -10.83 -4.04
CA LYS A 92 19.48 -12.15 -3.95
C LYS A 92 19.15 -13.06 -5.13
N TYR A 93 17.95 -12.92 -5.69
CA TYR A 93 17.42 -13.82 -6.70
C TYR A 93 17.08 -13.12 -8.02
N ASP A 94 17.42 -11.83 -8.17
CA ASP A 94 17.20 -11.04 -9.38
C ASP A 94 15.74 -11.06 -9.90
N TYR A 95 14.77 -11.22 -8.98
CA TYR A 95 13.35 -11.15 -9.34
C TYR A 95 12.94 -9.69 -9.59
N GLU A 96 12.70 -9.35 -10.87
CA GLU A 96 12.25 -8.03 -11.35
C GLU A 96 12.84 -6.84 -10.56
N PRO A 97 14.18 -6.72 -10.44
CA PRO A 97 14.80 -5.78 -9.51
C PRO A 97 14.43 -4.32 -9.80
N LEU A 98 14.17 -4.00 -11.08
CA LEU A 98 13.74 -2.67 -11.52
C LEU A 98 12.40 -2.22 -10.92
N LEU A 99 11.49 -3.16 -10.63
CA LEU A 99 10.17 -2.86 -10.08
C LEU A 99 10.06 -3.26 -8.59
N LEU A 100 10.61 -4.42 -8.23
CA LEU A 100 10.43 -4.99 -6.89
C LEU A 100 11.20 -4.22 -5.81
N ILE A 101 12.36 -3.62 -6.14
CA ILE A 101 13.12 -2.77 -5.19
C ILE A 101 12.35 -1.47 -4.88
N PRO A 102 11.89 -0.67 -5.86
CA PRO A 102 11.04 0.49 -5.58
C PRO A 102 9.76 0.13 -4.84
N ILE A 103 9.10 -0.99 -5.17
CA ILE A 103 7.88 -1.44 -4.48
C ILE A 103 8.19 -1.79 -3.02
N GLY A 104 9.23 -2.58 -2.75
CA GLY A 104 9.63 -2.93 -1.38
C GLY A 104 9.99 -1.70 -0.55
N THR A 105 10.69 -0.73 -1.16
CA THR A 105 11.02 0.55 -0.52
C THR A 105 9.76 1.36 -0.22
N GLY A 106 8.81 1.42 -1.16
CA GLY A 106 7.52 2.08 -0.98
C GLY A 106 6.69 1.46 0.15
N ILE A 107 6.69 0.13 0.28
CA ILE A 107 6.04 -0.58 1.39
C ILE A 107 6.67 -0.17 2.73
N ILE A 108 8.00 -0.13 2.82
CA ILE A 108 8.69 0.28 4.06
C ILE A 108 8.29 1.72 4.41
N ILE A 109 8.43 2.66 3.47
CA ILE A 109 8.17 4.08 3.72
C ILE A 109 6.69 4.33 4.06
N GLY A 110 5.77 3.67 3.34
CA GLY A 110 4.33 3.80 3.57
C GLY A 110 3.86 3.27 4.92
N ASN A 111 4.63 2.38 5.56
CA ASN A 111 4.32 1.78 6.85
C ASN A 111 5.19 2.32 8.00
N ILE A 112 5.99 3.37 7.78
CA ILE A 112 6.73 4.03 8.87
C ILE A 112 5.70 4.62 9.85
N PRO A 113 5.71 4.24 11.14
CA PRO A 113 4.81 4.82 12.12
C PRO A 113 5.22 6.26 12.40
N PHE A 114 4.44 7.22 11.92
CA PHE A 114 4.60 8.63 12.26
C PHE A 114 3.44 9.11 13.12
N PHE A 115 3.70 10.10 13.96
CA PHE A 115 2.67 10.72 14.78
C PHE A 115 1.84 11.67 13.92
N GLN A 116 0.54 11.43 13.81
CA GLN A 116 -0.40 12.31 13.12
C GLN A 116 -1.40 12.83 14.15
N SER A 117 -1.23 14.10 14.56
CA SER A 117 -2.25 14.85 15.29
C SER A 117 -2.85 15.90 14.37
N ASN A 118 -4.11 16.29 14.62
CA ASN A 118 -4.87 17.25 13.81
C ASN A 118 -4.13 18.56 13.49
N ASP A 119 -3.17 18.97 14.34
CA ASP A 119 -2.37 20.20 14.16
C ASP A 119 -0.94 19.98 13.61
N ILE A 120 -0.48 18.73 13.45
CA ILE A 120 0.88 18.42 12.97
C ILE A 120 0.80 17.48 11.78
N ASN A 121 0.87 18.07 10.58
CA ASN A 121 0.93 17.35 9.32
C ASN A 121 2.38 17.28 8.86
N LEU A 122 3.06 16.15 9.13
CA LEU A 122 4.46 15.94 8.74
C LEU A 122 4.64 15.71 7.22
N GLN A 123 3.55 15.62 6.44
CA GLN A 123 3.56 15.44 4.97
C GLN A 123 4.45 14.29 4.47
N ILE A 124 4.58 13.22 5.25
CA ILE A 124 5.43 12.07 4.93
C ILE A 124 4.62 10.84 4.48
N GLY A 125 3.31 10.82 4.70
CA GLY A 125 2.46 9.69 4.32
C GLY A 125 2.13 9.66 2.82
N ILE A 126 2.08 8.47 2.22
CA ILE A 126 1.67 8.26 0.81
C ILE A 126 0.25 8.80 0.54
N TYR A 127 -0.64 8.62 1.50
CA TYR A 127 -2.04 9.05 1.40
C TYR A 127 -2.28 10.46 1.96
N GLN A 128 -1.23 11.16 2.40
CA GLN A 128 -1.32 12.48 2.97
C GLN A 128 -1.22 13.54 1.88
N GLN A 129 -2.25 14.38 1.76
CA GLN A 129 -2.26 15.47 0.79
C GLN A 129 -1.08 16.43 1.05
N GLY A 130 -0.32 16.74 0.00
CA GLY A 130 0.88 17.58 0.09
C GLY A 130 2.19 16.81 0.31
N SER A 131 2.15 15.49 0.57
CA SER A 131 3.36 14.68 0.62
C SER A 131 3.99 14.48 -0.76
N VAL A 132 5.33 14.45 -0.82
CA VAL A 132 6.08 14.05 -2.03
C VAL A 132 5.61 12.69 -2.56
N LEU A 133 5.36 11.73 -1.67
CA LEU A 133 4.89 10.40 -2.07
C LEU A 133 3.47 10.41 -2.59
N ASN A 134 2.63 11.32 -2.10
CA ASN A 134 1.28 11.51 -2.62
C ASN A 134 1.30 12.06 -4.05
N TYR A 135 2.19 13.02 -4.33
CA TYR A 135 2.41 13.53 -5.68
C TYR A 135 2.95 12.47 -6.65
N LEU A 136 3.81 11.57 -6.17
CA LEU A 136 4.23 10.41 -6.98
C LEU A 136 3.07 9.43 -7.18
N TYR A 137 2.30 9.11 -6.13
CA TYR A 137 1.18 8.18 -6.24
C TYR A 137 0.04 8.70 -7.15
N PHE A 138 -0.12 10.03 -7.27
CA PHE A 138 -1.06 10.66 -8.20
C PHE A 138 -0.91 10.15 -9.65
N GLY A 139 0.32 9.93 -10.12
CA GLY A 139 0.57 9.43 -11.46
C GLY A 139 0.03 8.01 -11.69
N VAL A 140 -0.05 7.19 -10.63
CA VAL A 140 -0.67 5.86 -10.68
C VAL A 140 -2.19 5.96 -10.65
N ILE A 141 -2.77 6.75 -9.74
CA ILE A 141 -4.23 6.94 -9.63
C ILE A 141 -4.83 7.50 -10.92
N LYS A 142 -4.19 8.52 -11.49
CA LYS A 142 -4.64 9.14 -12.75
C LYS A 142 -4.35 8.25 -13.97
N GLY A 143 -3.58 7.18 -13.81
CA GLY A 143 -3.23 6.27 -14.90
C GLY A 143 -2.29 6.91 -15.91
N ILE A 144 -1.36 7.75 -15.45
CA ILE A 144 -0.32 8.38 -16.28
C ILE A 144 0.88 7.45 -16.41
N TYR A 145 1.38 6.92 -15.29
CA TYR A 145 2.59 6.09 -15.30
C TYR A 145 2.42 4.73 -15.99
N PRO A 146 1.33 3.97 -15.76
CA PRO A 146 1.22 2.65 -16.38
C PRO A 146 1.19 2.70 -17.93
N PRO A 147 0.42 3.58 -18.59
CA PRO A 147 0.47 3.70 -20.05
C PRO A 147 1.81 4.23 -20.59
N LEU A 148 2.50 5.10 -19.85
CA LEU A 148 3.84 5.56 -20.25
C LEU A 148 4.87 4.43 -20.19
N ILE A 149 4.82 3.59 -19.15
CA ILE A 149 5.67 2.40 -19.06
C ILE A 149 5.32 1.42 -20.19
N PHE A 150 4.03 1.21 -20.47
CA PHE A 150 3.57 0.36 -21.56
C PHE A 150 4.04 0.86 -22.93
N LEU A 151 3.97 2.17 -23.17
CA LEU A 151 4.52 2.81 -24.36
C LEU A 151 6.04 2.56 -24.48
N GLY A 152 6.78 2.71 -23.37
CA GLY A 152 8.22 2.45 -23.33
C GLY A 152 8.58 0.99 -23.65
N ILE A 153 7.89 0.03 -23.03
CA ILE A 153 8.06 -1.41 -23.31
C ILE A 153 7.70 -1.72 -24.77
N GLY A 154 6.60 -1.16 -25.27
CA GLY A 154 6.18 -1.33 -26.68
C GLY A 154 7.22 -0.77 -27.66
N ALA A 155 7.84 0.37 -27.35
CA ALA A 155 8.90 0.95 -28.17
C ALA A 155 10.20 0.13 -28.17
N MET A 156 10.45 -0.64 -27.10
CA MET A 156 11.62 -1.53 -26.99
C MET A 156 11.35 -2.94 -27.54
N THR A 157 10.10 -3.29 -27.87
CA THR A 157 9.73 -4.64 -28.30
C THR A 157 10.04 -4.86 -29.78
N ASP A 158 10.82 -5.89 -30.10
CA ASP A 158 11.11 -6.30 -31.49
C ASP A 158 10.01 -7.22 -32.05
N PHE A 159 9.27 -6.70 -33.03
CA PHE A 159 8.21 -7.44 -33.73
C PHE A 159 8.74 -8.40 -34.80
N SER A 160 10.03 -8.38 -35.14
CA SER A 160 10.61 -9.21 -36.21
C SER A 160 10.37 -10.71 -35.98
N SER A 161 10.48 -11.16 -34.72
CA SER A 161 10.20 -12.55 -34.33
C SER A 161 8.72 -12.93 -34.50
N LEU A 162 7.80 -12.02 -34.16
CA LEU A 162 6.36 -12.23 -34.26
C LEU A 162 5.90 -12.25 -35.73
N ILE A 163 6.45 -11.36 -36.56
CA ILE A 163 6.12 -11.27 -38.00
C ILE A 163 6.69 -12.47 -38.77
N SER A 164 7.90 -12.92 -38.42
CA SER A 164 8.54 -14.07 -39.09
C SER A 164 7.90 -15.41 -38.74
N ASN A 165 7.30 -15.55 -37.55
CA ASN A 165 6.56 -16.76 -37.18
C ASN A 165 5.22 -16.42 -36.51
N PRO A 166 4.13 -16.24 -37.29
CA PRO A 166 2.84 -15.83 -36.76
C PRO A 166 2.20 -16.86 -35.82
N ARG A 167 2.70 -18.10 -35.76
CA ARG A 167 2.24 -19.09 -34.77
C ARG A 167 2.53 -18.65 -33.33
N LEU A 168 3.52 -17.78 -33.11
CA LEU A 168 3.79 -17.19 -31.80
C LEU A 168 2.63 -16.32 -31.30
N MET A 169 1.84 -15.74 -32.21
CA MET A 169 0.63 -14.99 -31.86
C MET A 169 -0.43 -15.87 -31.19
N LEU A 170 -0.50 -17.16 -31.56
CA LEU A 170 -1.40 -18.12 -30.90
C LEU A 170 -0.96 -18.42 -29.45
N LEU A 171 0.33 -18.31 -29.14
CA LEU A 171 0.82 -18.42 -27.77
C LEU A 171 0.36 -17.23 -26.92
N GLY A 172 0.29 -16.04 -27.51
CA GLY A 172 -0.33 -14.85 -26.91
C GLY A 172 -1.83 -15.04 -26.65
N ALA A 173 -2.56 -15.72 -27.56
CA ALA A 173 -3.95 -16.07 -27.32
C ALA A 173 -4.10 -17.07 -26.14
N ALA A 174 -3.15 -17.98 -25.95
CA ALA A 174 -3.15 -18.89 -24.80
C ALA A 174 -2.95 -18.13 -23.46
N ALA A 175 -2.24 -17.00 -23.44
CA ALA A 175 -2.11 -16.15 -22.25
C ALA A 175 -3.45 -15.56 -21.80
N GLN A 176 -4.39 -15.29 -22.73
CA GLN A 176 -5.74 -14.82 -22.39
C GLN A 176 -6.56 -15.89 -21.65
N LEU A 177 -6.33 -17.17 -21.91
CA LEU A 177 -6.94 -18.25 -21.12
C LEU A 177 -6.46 -18.22 -19.68
N GLY A 178 -5.19 -17.87 -19.45
CA GLY A 178 -4.62 -17.70 -18.11
C GLY A 178 -5.40 -16.68 -17.28
N ILE A 179 -5.71 -15.51 -17.87
CA ILE A 179 -6.53 -14.45 -17.25
C ILE A 179 -7.92 -14.97 -16.87
N PHE A 180 -8.55 -15.74 -17.75
CA PHE A 180 -9.90 -16.25 -17.52
C PHE A 180 -9.93 -17.31 -16.40
N VAL A 181 -8.92 -18.18 -16.35
CA VAL A 181 -8.80 -19.21 -15.31
C VAL A 181 -8.55 -18.58 -13.93
N THR A 182 -7.67 -17.59 -13.82
CA THR A 182 -7.44 -16.85 -12.55
C THR A 182 -8.68 -16.08 -12.12
N PHE A 183 -9.39 -15.45 -13.07
CA PHE A 183 -10.64 -14.75 -12.80
C PHE A 183 -11.75 -15.68 -12.27
N LEU A 184 -12.00 -16.81 -12.94
CA LEU A 184 -12.97 -17.80 -12.47
C LEU A 184 -12.57 -18.41 -11.13
N GLY A 185 -11.27 -18.63 -10.91
CA GLY A 185 -10.74 -19.08 -9.63
C GLY A 185 -11.01 -18.08 -8.50
N ALA A 186 -10.81 -16.78 -8.76
CA ALA A 186 -11.11 -15.73 -7.79
C ALA A 186 -12.63 -15.64 -7.50
N LEU A 187 -13.49 -15.75 -8.51
CA LEU A 187 -14.93 -15.80 -8.30
C LEU A 187 -15.34 -17.02 -7.47
N PHE A 188 -14.75 -18.19 -7.72
CA PHE A 188 -15.01 -19.40 -6.93
C PHE A 188 -14.57 -19.25 -5.47
N LEU A 189 -13.53 -18.47 -5.19
CA LEU A 189 -13.08 -18.13 -3.84
C LEU A 189 -13.95 -17.05 -3.15
N GLY A 190 -14.94 -16.49 -3.86
CA GLY A 190 -15.90 -15.53 -3.30
C GLY A 190 -15.49 -14.06 -3.39
N PHE A 191 -14.49 -13.71 -4.20
CA PHE A 191 -14.13 -12.31 -4.44
C PHE A 191 -15.21 -11.57 -5.25
N ASN A 192 -15.38 -10.27 -4.99
CA ASN A 192 -16.30 -9.43 -5.76
C ASN A 192 -15.84 -9.34 -7.23
N LEU A 193 -16.76 -9.08 -8.16
CA LEU A 193 -16.47 -9.03 -9.60
C LEU A 193 -15.31 -8.07 -9.96
N PRO A 194 -15.19 -6.84 -9.41
CA PRO A 194 -14.08 -5.93 -9.71
C PRO A 194 -12.73 -6.40 -9.14
N GLU A 195 -12.76 -7.01 -7.95
CA GLU A 195 -11.56 -7.57 -7.29
C GLU A 195 -11.08 -8.81 -8.02
N ALA A 196 -12.01 -9.73 -8.33
CA ALA A 196 -11.75 -10.92 -9.13
C ALA A 196 -11.20 -10.55 -10.50
N ALA A 197 -11.74 -9.51 -11.16
CA ALA A 197 -11.21 -9.00 -12.42
C ALA A 197 -9.77 -8.48 -12.27
N SER A 198 -9.46 -7.78 -11.18
CA SER A 198 -8.10 -7.29 -10.89
C SER A 198 -7.12 -8.44 -10.63
N ILE A 199 -7.54 -9.47 -9.90
CA ILE A 199 -6.77 -10.70 -9.67
C ILE A 199 -6.59 -11.47 -10.98
N GLY A 200 -7.62 -11.50 -11.83
CA GLY A 200 -7.63 -12.17 -13.12
C GLY A 200 -6.47 -11.73 -14.00
N ILE A 201 -6.22 -10.42 -14.12
CA ILE A 201 -5.16 -9.88 -14.99
C ILE A 201 -3.75 -10.37 -14.62
N ILE A 202 -3.50 -10.77 -13.37
CA ILE A 202 -2.22 -11.37 -12.97
C ILE A 202 -1.91 -12.61 -13.82
N GLY A 203 -2.94 -13.36 -14.26
CA GLY A 203 -2.81 -14.50 -15.15
C GLY A 203 -2.29 -14.17 -16.56
N GLY A 204 -2.30 -12.90 -16.95
CA GLY A 204 -1.73 -12.43 -18.21
C GLY A 204 -0.22 -12.16 -18.17
N ALA A 205 0.40 -12.19 -16.98
CA ALA A 205 1.82 -11.98 -16.75
C ALA A 205 2.39 -10.64 -17.29
N ASP A 206 1.55 -9.59 -17.34
CA ASP A 206 1.92 -8.24 -17.75
C ASP A 206 1.72 -7.25 -16.59
N GLY A 207 2.83 -6.81 -15.98
CA GLY A 207 2.84 -5.99 -14.77
C GLY A 207 2.18 -4.61 -14.95
N PRO A 208 2.60 -3.78 -15.93
CA PRO A 208 2.01 -2.46 -16.15
C PRO A 208 0.50 -2.47 -16.38
N THR A 209 -0.04 -3.42 -17.13
CA THR A 209 -1.49 -3.51 -17.36
C THR A 209 -2.23 -4.00 -16.12
N ALA A 210 -1.64 -4.91 -15.32
CA ALA A 210 -2.19 -5.31 -14.02
C ALA A 210 -2.29 -4.12 -13.04
N ILE A 211 -1.25 -3.27 -12.97
CA ILE A 211 -1.25 -2.06 -12.14
C ILE A 211 -2.32 -1.07 -12.63
N PHE A 212 -2.44 -0.89 -13.94
CA PHE A 212 -3.43 0.00 -14.53
C PHE A 212 -4.87 -0.46 -14.21
N LEU A 213 -5.19 -1.73 -14.44
CA LEU A 213 -6.56 -2.20 -14.26
C LEU A 213 -6.93 -2.26 -12.77
N SER A 214 -6.03 -2.72 -11.91
CA SER A 214 -6.28 -2.77 -10.46
C SER A 214 -6.51 -1.37 -9.87
N SER A 215 -5.80 -0.34 -10.35
CA SER A 215 -6.04 1.04 -9.90
C SER A 215 -7.36 1.64 -10.43
N LYS A 216 -7.94 1.09 -11.49
CA LYS A 216 -9.26 1.53 -11.99
C LYS A 216 -10.43 0.74 -11.39
N LEU A 217 -10.26 -0.55 -11.16
CA LEU A 217 -11.34 -1.43 -10.70
C LEU A 217 -11.40 -1.60 -9.17
N THR A 218 -10.26 -1.53 -8.48
CA THR A 218 -10.13 -1.87 -7.05
C THR A 218 -9.48 -0.75 -6.24
N ASN A 219 -9.35 0.47 -6.78
CA ASN A 219 -9.04 1.62 -5.92
C ASN A 219 -10.19 1.74 -4.91
N GLY A 220 -9.90 1.48 -3.63
CA GLY A 220 -10.86 1.28 -2.53
C GLY A 220 -11.72 2.49 -2.16
N SER A 221 -12.33 3.15 -3.14
CA SER A 221 -13.10 4.37 -3.02
C SER A 221 -14.26 4.44 -4.04
N ILE A 222 -14.91 3.31 -4.38
CA ILE A 222 -16.16 3.31 -5.20
C ILE A 222 -17.24 2.34 -4.66
N PHE A 223 -16.96 1.55 -3.62
CA PHE A 223 -17.99 0.74 -2.95
C PHE A 223 -17.96 1.00 -1.44
N ASN A 224 -18.53 2.13 -1.07
CA ASN A 224 -19.27 2.36 0.18
C ASN A 224 -20.37 3.37 -0.13
#